data_AF-A0A2E8CF09-F1
#
_entry.id   AF-A0A2E8CF09-F1
#
_cell.length_a   1.000
_cell.length_b   1.000
_cell.length_c   1.000
_cell.angle_alpha   90.00
_cell.angle_beta   90.00
_cell.angle_gamma   90.00
#
_symmetry.space_group_name_H-M   'P 1'
#
loop_
_entity.id
_entity.type
_entity.pdbx_description
1 polymer ?
#
loop_
_entity_poly.entity_id
_entity_poly.type
_entity_poly.pdbx_seq_one_letter_code
_entity_poly.pdbx_strand_id
1 'polypeptide(L)'
;MSYLSYKNLQVSEEDIELIDLRGRDTVEVSKRNSEKDLRSLLKNLSPKLYPQSYVFSIVSALPPNVSPIATFQEEEGLSLVVLKEQADELHLPYEGEFSRISLRVQSSLEAVGLTGLVASELAKNQISANFIAAKNHDHIFVPRKLENEALRTLLGLEADFLSGERK
;
A
#
# COMPACT_ATOMS: atom_id res chain seq x y z
N MET A 1 -32.56 -1.32 21.72
CA MET A 1 -31.51 -1.14 22.74
C MET A 1 -31.04 0.30 22.70
N SER A 2 -31.02 0.95 23.86
CA SER A 2 -30.93 2.40 24.08
C SER A 2 -29.49 2.94 23.96
N TYR A 3 -29.33 4.10 23.31
CA TYR A 3 -28.11 4.92 23.33
C TYR A 3 -28.02 5.69 24.66
N LEU A 4 -27.03 5.40 25.51
CA LEU A 4 -26.76 6.19 26.72
C LEU A 4 -25.66 7.24 26.48
N SER A 5 -26.11 8.49 26.43
CA SER A 5 -25.55 9.74 26.98
C SER A 5 -24.10 9.74 27.52
N TYR A 6 -23.17 10.37 26.79
CA TYR A 6 -21.98 11.00 27.37
C TYR A 6 -22.24 12.49 27.58
N LYS A 7 -22.75 12.85 28.76
CA LYS A 7 -22.71 14.23 29.25
C LYS A 7 -22.33 14.18 30.73
N ASN A 8 -21.12 14.61 31.03
CA ASN A 8 -20.73 15.42 32.21
C ASN A 8 -19.20 15.39 32.42
N LEU A 9 -18.46 16.00 31.50
CA LEU A 9 -17.19 16.65 31.86
C LEU A 9 -17.44 18.16 31.75
N GLN A 10 -17.51 18.86 32.88
CA GLN A 10 -17.38 20.32 32.90
C GLN A 10 -15.89 20.63 32.70
N VAL A 11 -15.47 20.75 31.44
CA VAL A 11 -14.15 21.30 31.10
C VAL A 11 -14.32 22.83 31.12
N SER A 12 -13.51 23.53 31.92
CA SER A 12 -13.55 25.00 31.95
C SER A 12 -13.02 25.57 30.62
N GLU A 13 -13.45 26.76 30.22
CA GLU A 13 -12.95 27.39 28.97
C GLU A 13 -11.43 27.63 28.99
N GLU A 14 -10.87 27.89 30.18
CA GLU A 14 -9.41 28.01 30.40
C GLU A 14 -8.70 26.66 30.19
N ASP A 15 -9.30 25.53 30.59
CA ASP A 15 -8.75 24.20 30.34
C ASP A 15 -8.81 23.83 28.84
N ILE A 16 -9.82 24.30 28.10
CA ILE A 16 -9.93 24.08 26.65
C ILE A 16 -8.83 24.86 25.91
N GLU A 17 -8.57 26.12 26.27
CA GLU A 17 -7.48 26.90 25.67
C GLU A 17 -6.09 26.32 26.01
N LEU A 18 -5.87 25.83 27.23
CA LEU A 18 -4.62 25.18 27.63
C LEU A 18 -4.41 23.81 26.95
N ILE A 19 -5.47 23.04 26.70
CA ILE A 19 -5.43 21.80 25.90
C ILE A 19 -5.19 22.12 24.42
N ASP A 20 -5.79 23.17 23.89
CA ASP A 20 -5.62 23.59 22.50
C ASP A 20 -4.22 24.12 22.24
N LEU A 21 -3.63 24.91 23.14
CA LEU A 21 -2.25 25.40 22.99
C LEU A 21 -1.21 24.27 23.06
N ARG A 22 -1.33 23.35 24.03
CA ARG A 22 -0.45 22.16 24.10
C ARG A 22 -0.76 21.17 22.98
N GLY A 23 -2.02 21.09 22.55
CA GLY A 23 -2.50 20.27 21.46
C GLY A 23 -1.97 20.74 20.10
N ARG A 24 -1.96 22.04 19.83
CA ARG A 24 -1.40 22.61 18.60
C ARG A 24 0.10 22.35 18.50
N ASP A 25 0.86 22.59 19.58
CA ASP A 25 2.30 22.32 19.58
C ASP A 25 2.61 20.82 19.43
N THR A 26 1.86 19.94 20.12
CA THR A 26 2.06 18.48 20.01
C THR A 26 1.61 17.92 18.65
N VAL A 27 0.53 18.43 18.07
CA VAL A 27 0.06 18.07 16.72
C VAL A 27 1.03 18.58 15.65
N GLU A 28 1.56 19.79 15.77
CA GLU A 28 2.56 20.29 14.82
C GLU A 28 3.89 19.53 14.90
N VAL A 29 4.34 19.16 16.10
CA VAL A 29 5.55 18.34 16.29
C VAL A 29 5.34 16.92 15.75
N SER A 30 4.18 16.31 16.03
CA SER A 30 3.81 14.99 15.48
C SER A 30 3.67 15.00 13.95
N LYS A 31 3.10 16.07 13.39
CA LYS A 31 2.97 16.29 11.94
C LYS A 31 4.33 16.50 11.27
N ARG A 32 5.24 17.25 11.88
CA ARG A 32 6.61 17.43 11.37
C ARG A 32 7.43 16.15 11.43
N ASN A 33 7.25 15.33 12.46
CA ASN A 33 7.92 14.03 12.57
C ASN A 33 7.39 13.03 11.52
N SER A 34 6.07 12.91 11.37
CA SER A 34 5.46 12.05 10.33
C SER A 34 5.82 12.47 8.90
N GLU A 35 5.93 13.77 8.61
CA GLU A 35 6.37 14.24 7.29
C GLU A 35 7.86 13.93 7.04
N LYS A 36 8.71 14.08 8.07
CA LYS A 36 10.13 13.74 7.99
C LYS A 36 10.34 12.24 7.82
N ASP A 37 9.54 11.42 8.51
CA ASP A 37 9.55 9.98 8.40
C ASP A 37 9.14 9.57 6.99
N LEU A 38 8.03 10.08 6.47
CA LEU A 38 7.56 9.83 5.10
C LEU A 38 8.60 10.21 4.05
N ARG A 39 9.23 11.39 4.17
CA ARG A 39 10.33 11.80 3.27
C ARG A 39 11.50 10.82 3.33
N SER A 40 11.84 10.28 4.51
CA SER A 40 12.92 9.30 4.64
C SER A 40 12.57 7.95 3.97
N LEU A 41 11.31 7.54 4.04
CA LEU A 41 10.84 6.29 3.45
C LEU A 41 10.81 6.36 1.93
N LEU A 42 10.41 7.51 1.37
CA LEU A 42 10.35 7.72 -0.07
C LEU A 42 11.72 7.73 -0.72
N LYS A 43 12.76 8.22 -0.02
CA LYS A 43 14.15 8.12 -0.48
C LYS A 43 14.67 6.69 -0.58
N ASN A 44 13.97 5.74 0.03
CA ASN A 44 14.32 4.33 0.06
C ASN A 44 13.20 3.46 -0.54
N LEU A 45 12.39 4.01 -1.45
CA LEU A 45 11.29 3.29 -2.09
C LEU A 45 11.81 2.05 -2.82
N SER A 46 12.94 2.19 -3.52
CA SER A 46 13.71 1.12 -4.15
C SER A 46 12.83 0.09 -4.89
N PRO A 47 11.97 0.54 -5.84
CA PRO A 47 11.03 -0.33 -6.53
C PRO A 47 11.76 -1.37 -7.38
N LYS A 48 11.38 -2.64 -7.25
CA LYS A 48 11.94 -3.75 -8.03
C LYS A 48 10.86 -4.44 -8.85
N LEU A 49 10.95 -4.32 -10.17
CA LEU A 49 10.14 -5.08 -11.13
C LEU A 49 10.65 -6.53 -11.24
N TYR A 50 9.72 -7.48 -11.27
CA TYR A 50 9.99 -8.88 -11.54
C TYR A 50 9.57 -9.25 -12.98
N PRO A 51 10.38 -10.04 -13.70
CA PRO A 51 10.12 -10.34 -15.11
C PRO A 51 8.95 -11.31 -15.34
N GLN A 52 8.58 -12.10 -14.33
CA GLN A 52 7.48 -13.07 -14.41
C GLN A 52 6.12 -12.38 -14.54
N SER A 53 5.19 -13.04 -15.23
CA SER A 53 3.77 -12.66 -15.27
C SER A 53 3.00 -13.39 -14.18
N TYR A 54 2.09 -12.66 -13.54
CA TYR A 54 1.23 -13.16 -12.47
C TYR A 54 -0.23 -12.97 -12.84
N VAL A 55 -1.08 -13.83 -12.28
CA VAL A 55 -2.54 -13.76 -12.45
C VAL A 55 -3.24 -13.91 -11.11
N PHE A 56 -4.44 -13.36 -11.03
CA PHE A 56 -5.35 -13.52 -9.90
C PHE A 56 -6.45 -14.50 -10.29
N SER A 57 -6.68 -15.50 -9.46
CA SER A 57 -7.69 -16.54 -9.68
C SER A 57 -8.41 -16.83 -8.37
N ILE A 58 -9.64 -17.37 -8.44
CA ILE A 58 -10.41 -17.79 -7.28
C ILE A 58 -10.79 -19.27 -7.41
N VAL A 59 -10.60 -20.02 -6.32
CA VAL A 59 -10.86 -21.47 -6.26
C VAL A 59 -11.58 -21.83 -4.97
N SER A 60 -12.29 -22.95 -4.93
CA SER A 60 -12.95 -23.42 -3.69
C SER A 60 -11.97 -23.97 -2.65
N ALA A 61 -10.84 -24.53 -3.11
CA ALA A 61 -9.77 -25.04 -2.27
C ALA A 61 -8.45 -25.00 -3.06
N LEU A 62 -7.32 -24.91 -2.35
CA LEU A 62 -6.00 -24.88 -2.96
C LEU A 62 -5.71 -26.18 -3.74
N PRO A 63 -5.50 -26.13 -5.08
CA PRO A 63 -5.13 -27.31 -5.85
C PRO A 63 -3.81 -27.92 -5.39
N PRO A 64 -3.64 -29.25 -5.51
CA PRO A 64 -2.33 -29.86 -5.32
C PRO A 64 -1.35 -29.33 -6.37
N ASN A 65 -0.08 -29.16 -5.99
CA ASN A 65 1.02 -28.70 -6.84
C ASN A 65 0.96 -27.24 -7.31
N VAL A 66 0.04 -26.42 -6.80
CA VAL A 66 0.13 -24.96 -6.99
C VAL A 66 0.97 -24.35 -5.87
N SER A 67 1.76 -23.31 -6.20
CA SER A 67 2.57 -22.58 -5.22
C SER A 67 2.28 -21.08 -5.33
N PRO A 68 1.16 -20.61 -4.77
CA PRO A 68 0.79 -19.21 -4.83
C PRO A 68 1.81 -18.38 -4.07
N ILE A 69 2.12 -17.20 -4.59
CA ILE A 69 2.93 -16.21 -3.88
C ILE A 69 2.11 -15.43 -2.86
N ALA A 70 0.78 -15.45 -3.00
CA ALA A 70 -0.17 -14.92 -2.03
C ALA A 70 -1.50 -15.69 -2.13
N THR A 71 -2.20 -15.77 -1.01
CA THR A 71 -3.56 -16.28 -0.91
C THR A 71 -4.40 -15.41 0.01
N PHE A 72 -5.68 -15.24 -0.29
CA PHE A 72 -6.62 -14.53 0.58
C PHE A 72 -7.95 -15.27 0.62
N GLN A 73 -8.52 -15.48 1.81
CA GLN A 73 -9.83 -16.12 1.96
C GLN A 73 -10.92 -15.06 1.82
N GLU A 74 -11.71 -15.15 0.76
CA GLU A 74 -12.87 -14.31 0.48
C GLU A 74 -14.17 -15.10 0.75
N GLU A 75 -15.32 -14.42 0.69
CA GLU A 75 -16.63 -15.07 0.85
C GLU A 75 -16.93 -15.98 -0.36
N GLU A 76 -16.45 -15.59 -1.55
CA GLU A 76 -16.63 -16.28 -2.82
C GLU A 76 -15.69 -17.48 -3.00
N GLY A 77 -14.59 -17.53 -2.24
CA GLY A 77 -13.58 -18.59 -2.35
C GLY A 77 -12.18 -18.17 -1.90
N LEU A 78 -11.20 -19.02 -2.18
CA LEU A 78 -9.79 -18.76 -1.94
C LEU A 78 -9.18 -18.06 -3.16
N SER A 79 -8.88 -16.78 -3.02
CA SER A 79 -8.11 -16.02 -4.02
C SER A 79 -6.65 -16.41 -3.98
N LEU A 80 -6.07 -16.58 -5.17
CA LEU A 80 -4.70 -16.99 -5.41
C LEU A 80 -3.99 -15.95 -6.29
N VAL A 81 -2.74 -15.64 -5.95
CA VAL A 81 -1.81 -14.99 -6.87
C VAL A 81 -0.73 -15.98 -7.25
N VAL A 82 -0.69 -16.37 -8.51
CA VAL A 82 0.20 -17.42 -9.04
C VAL A 82 0.92 -16.93 -10.28
N LEU A 83 1.98 -17.65 -10.67
CA LEU A 83 2.57 -17.48 -12.00
C LEU A 83 1.55 -17.82 -13.08
N LYS A 84 1.57 -17.08 -14.18
CA LYS A 84 0.67 -17.33 -15.32
C LYS A 84 0.82 -18.76 -15.84
N GLU A 85 2.05 -19.26 -15.92
CA GLU A 85 2.34 -20.60 -16.43
C GLU A 85 1.67 -21.68 -15.58
N GLN A 86 1.68 -21.53 -14.25
CA GLN A 86 1.00 -22.47 -13.34
C GLN A 86 -0.53 -22.40 -13.48
N ALA A 87 -1.08 -21.20 -13.67
CA ALA A 87 -2.50 -21.04 -13.90
C ALA A 87 -2.95 -21.69 -15.23
N ASP A 88 -2.15 -21.53 -16.29
CA ASP A 88 -2.42 -22.14 -17.59
C ASP A 88 -2.37 -23.67 -17.51
N GLU A 89 -1.33 -24.24 -16.88
CA GLU A 89 -1.18 -25.70 -16.70
C GLU A 89 -2.36 -26.32 -15.94
N LEU A 90 -2.85 -25.62 -14.91
CA LEU A 90 -3.93 -26.07 -14.04
C LEU A 90 -5.32 -25.60 -14.52
N HIS A 91 -5.40 -24.91 -15.66
CA HIS A 91 -6.63 -24.36 -16.22
C HIS A 91 -7.43 -23.48 -15.23
N LEU A 92 -6.70 -22.70 -14.41
CA LEU A 92 -7.31 -21.79 -13.45
C LEU A 92 -7.93 -20.59 -14.18
N PRO A 93 -9.15 -20.16 -13.83
CA PRO A 93 -9.77 -18.98 -14.44
C PRO A 93 -9.07 -17.71 -13.94
N TYR A 94 -8.74 -16.79 -14.83
CA TYR A 94 -8.19 -15.47 -14.46
C TYR A 94 -8.55 -14.41 -15.50
N GLU A 95 -8.55 -13.15 -15.08
CA GLU A 95 -8.75 -12.00 -15.96
C GLU A 95 -7.53 -11.08 -15.92
N GLY A 96 -6.85 -10.98 -17.06
CA GLY A 96 -5.68 -10.11 -17.21
C GLY A 96 -4.37 -10.71 -16.67
N GLU A 97 -3.28 -10.06 -17.05
CA GLU A 97 -1.92 -10.41 -16.64
C GLU A 97 -1.30 -9.24 -15.91
N PHE A 98 -0.53 -9.53 -14.88
CA PHE A 98 0.05 -8.53 -14.00
C PHE A 98 1.55 -8.74 -13.84
N SER A 99 2.26 -7.63 -13.67
CA SER A 99 3.65 -7.62 -13.24
C SER A 99 3.74 -7.24 -11.77
N ARG A 100 4.65 -7.89 -11.06
CA ARG A 100 4.92 -7.59 -9.65
C ARG A 100 6.04 -6.57 -9.53
N ILE A 101 5.77 -5.50 -8.79
CA ILE A 101 6.77 -4.56 -8.29
C ILE A 101 6.82 -4.68 -6.77
N SER A 102 8.01 -4.89 -6.21
CA SER A 102 8.22 -4.85 -4.75
C SER A 102 8.78 -3.51 -4.31
N LEU A 103 8.19 -2.94 -3.26
CA LEU A 103 8.75 -1.78 -2.55
C LEU A 103 9.63 -2.28 -1.42
N ARG A 104 10.92 -1.95 -1.43
CA ARG A 104 11.91 -2.45 -0.45
C ARG A 104 12.16 -1.47 0.68
N VAL A 105 11.11 -0.79 1.11
CA VAL A 105 11.19 0.19 2.18
C VAL A 105 11.41 -0.54 3.51
N GLN A 106 12.47 -0.19 4.22
CA GLN A 106 12.67 -0.57 5.62
C GLN A 106 11.86 0.39 6.51
N SER A 107 10.53 0.32 6.46
CA SER A 107 9.68 1.07 7.39
C SER A 107 9.33 0.18 8.57
N SER A 108 9.30 0.74 9.78
CA SER A 108 8.43 0.17 10.82
C SER A 108 6.99 0.21 10.26
N LEU A 109 6.16 -0.75 10.65
CA LEU A 109 4.75 -0.91 10.23
C LEU A 109 3.84 0.32 10.50
N GLU A 110 4.41 1.41 11.02
CA GLU A 110 3.72 2.56 11.62
C GLU A 110 3.74 3.80 10.73
N ALA A 111 4.41 3.77 9.58
CA ALA A 111 4.50 4.91 8.69
C ALA A 111 3.22 5.14 7.89
N VAL A 112 2.33 5.96 8.46
CA VAL A 112 1.09 6.37 7.82
C VAL A 112 1.39 7.19 6.55
N GLY A 113 0.87 6.75 5.40
CA GLY A 113 0.78 7.57 4.18
C GLY A 113 1.59 7.09 2.97
N LEU A 114 2.55 6.17 3.13
CA LEU A 114 3.36 5.68 2.00
C LEU A 114 2.49 4.99 0.93
N THR A 115 1.65 4.03 1.34
CA THR A 115 0.74 3.30 0.43
C THR A 115 -0.18 4.27 -0.30
N GLY A 116 -0.74 5.26 0.40
CA GLY A 116 -1.64 6.26 -0.19
C GLY A 116 -0.94 7.13 -1.24
N LEU A 117 0.29 7.57 -0.96
CA LEU A 117 1.09 8.35 -1.90
C LEU A 117 1.44 7.53 -3.15
N VAL A 118 1.92 6.29 -2.98
CA VAL A 118 2.26 5.41 -4.09
C VAL A 118 1.03 5.10 -4.95
N ALA A 119 -0.09 4.73 -4.32
CA ALA A 119 -1.34 4.47 -5.01
C ALA A 119 -1.83 5.72 -5.77
N SER A 120 -1.75 6.91 -5.16
CA SER A 120 -2.11 8.17 -5.80
C SER A 120 -1.24 8.45 -7.03
N GLU A 121 0.08 8.22 -6.93
CA GLU A 121 1.00 8.48 -8.03
C GLU A 121 0.76 7.54 -9.22
N LEU A 122 0.50 6.25 -8.97
CA LEU A 122 0.11 5.30 -10.02
C LEU A 122 -1.26 5.66 -10.62
N ALA A 123 -2.24 6.05 -9.80
CA ALA A 123 -3.57 6.44 -10.25
C ALA A 123 -3.56 7.68 -11.16
N LYS A 124 -2.70 8.69 -10.87
CA LYS A 124 -2.52 9.86 -11.75
C LYS A 124 -2.07 9.47 -13.17
N ASN A 125 -1.34 8.36 -13.29
CA ASN A 125 -0.89 7.80 -14.56
C ASN A 125 -1.86 6.73 -15.11
N GLN A 126 -3.08 6.62 -14.55
CA GLN A 126 -4.10 5.66 -14.95
C GLN A 126 -3.65 4.18 -14.83
N ILE A 127 -2.77 3.90 -13.86
CA ILE A 127 -2.27 2.57 -13.57
C ILE A 127 -2.98 2.02 -12.33
N SER A 128 -3.71 0.92 -12.49
CA SER A 128 -4.27 0.19 -11.33
C SER A 128 -3.15 -0.43 -10.50
N ALA A 129 -3.25 -0.33 -9.18
CA ALA A 129 -2.26 -0.83 -8.24
C ALA A 129 -2.91 -1.80 -7.24
N ASN A 130 -2.72 -3.10 -7.46
CA ASN A 130 -3.25 -4.13 -6.56
C ASN A 130 -2.18 -4.44 -5.50
N PHE A 131 -2.35 -3.87 -4.30
CA PHE A 131 -1.39 -4.04 -3.20
C PHE A 131 -1.58 -5.35 -2.45
N ILE A 132 -0.47 -5.96 -2.07
CA ILE A 132 -0.36 -7.01 -1.07
C ILE A 132 0.72 -6.59 -0.08
N ALA A 133 0.30 -6.22 1.13
CA ALA A 133 1.21 -5.93 2.23
C ALA A 133 1.72 -7.25 2.82
N ALA A 134 3.02 -7.51 2.71
CA ALA A 134 3.66 -8.65 3.34
C ALA A 134 4.54 -8.18 4.51
N LYS A 135 4.96 -9.13 5.36
CA LYS A 135 5.76 -8.86 6.56
C LYS A 135 6.98 -7.96 6.30
N ASN A 136 7.65 -8.18 5.18
CA ASN A 136 8.93 -7.50 4.88
C ASN A 136 8.75 -6.33 3.92
N HIS A 137 7.86 -6.46 2.94
CA HIS A 137 7.76 -5.56 1.80
C HIS A 137 6.33 -5.48 1.31
N ASP A 138 5.95 -4.33 0.78
CA ASP A 138 4.75 -4.22 -0.03
C ASP A 138 5.02 -4.74 -1.44
N HIS A 139 4.05 -5.47 -1.97
CA HIS A 139 4.04 -5.96 -3.34
C HIS A 139 2.87 -5.31 -4.08
N ILE A 140 3.15 -4.78 -5.26
CA ILE A 140 2.16 -4.12 -6.11
C ILE A 140 2.06 -4.93 -7.40
N PHE A 141 0.84 -5.33 -7.76
CA PHE A 141 0.55 -5.94 -9.04
C PHE A 141 -0.10 -4.89 -9.95
N VAL A 142 0.58 -4.61 -11.05
CA VAL A 142 0.15 -3.65 -12.07
C VAL A 142 -0.12 -4.38 -13.39
N PRO A 143 -1.01 -3.90 -14.28
CA PRO A 143 -1.25 -4.55 -15.56
C PRO A 143 0.06 -4.75 -16.33
N ARG A 144 0.29 -5.94 -16.86
CA ARG A 144 1.55 -6.33 -17.54
C ARG A 144 1.96 -5.33 -18.61
N LYS A 145 0.99 -4.81 -19.36
CA LYS A 145 1.18 -3.82 -20.43
C LYS A 145 1.73 -2.48 -19.94
N LEU A 146 1.53 -2.14 -18.66
CA LEU A 146 1.92 -0.87 -18.05
C LEU A 146 3.10 -1.03 -17.08
N GLU A 147 3.76 -2.20 -17.03
CA GLU A 147 4.80 -2.49 -16.03
C GLU A 147 5.97 -1.50 -16.06
N ASN A 148 6.39 -1.09 -17.26
CA ASN A 148 7.51 -0.19 -17.47
C ASN A 148 7.12 1.25 -17.10
N GLU A 149 5.89 1.64 -17.38
CA GLU A 149 5.35 2.94 -16.99
C GLU A 149 5.22 3.02 -15.48
N ALA A 150 4.67 1.99 -14.85
CA ALA A 150 4.58 1.89 -13.40
C ALA A 150 5.95 1.98 -12.72
N LEU A 151 6.94 1.23 -13.20
CA LEU A 151 8.30 1.29 -12.66
C LEU A 151 8.90 2.69 -12.79
N ARG A 152 8.74 3.34 -13.96
CA ARG A 152 9.21 4.72 -14.18
C ARG A 152 8.54 5.71 -13.26
N THR A 153 7.22 5.61 -13.07
CA THR A 153 6.45 6.46 -12.15
C THR A 153 6.98 6.34 -10.72
N LEU A 154 7.26 5.12 -10.25
CA LEU A 154 7.80 4.90 -8.90
C LEU A 154 9.24 5.40 -8.75
N LEU A 155 10.09 5.22 -9.76
CA LEU A 155 11.45 5.77 -9.76
C LEU A 155 11.46 7.31 -9.81
N GLY A 156 10.54 7.91 -10.57
CA GLY A 156 10.34 9.36 -10.60
C GLY A 156 9.89 9.89 -9.24
N LEU A 157 8.96 9.19 -8.60
CA LEU A 157 8.52 9.51 -7.23
C LEU A 157 9.70 9.48 -6.23
N GLU A 158 10.57 8.47 -6.30
CA GLU A 158 11.78 8.41 -5.47
C GLU A 158 12.74 9.59 -5.76
N ALA A 159 12.95 9.94 -7.03
CA ALA A 159 13.83 11.03 -7.45
C ALA A 159 13.33 12.41 -7.02
N ASP A 160 12.04 12.72 -7.16
CA ASP A 160 11.44 14.00 -6.77
C ASP A 160 11.66 14.31 -5.28
N PHE A 161 11.62 13.26 -4.45
CA PHE A 161 11.84 13.39 -3.00
C PHE A 161 13.34 13.43 -2.62
N LEU A 162 14.23 12.99 -3.52
CA LEU A 162 15.67 13.20 -3.39
C LEU A 162 16.09 14.63 -3.80
N SER A 163 15.48 15.20 -4.85
CA SER A 163 15.77 16.56 -5.36
C SER A 163 15.17 17.67 -4.51
N GLY A 164 14.14 17.38 -3.70
CA GLY A 164 13.45 18.37 -2.86
C GLY A 164 12.48 19.26 -3.63
N GLU A 165 12.11 18.86 -4.85
CA GLU A 165 11.31 19.68 -5.78
C GLU A 165 9.79 19.63 -5.50
N ARG A 166 9.32 18.74 -4.62
CA ARG A 166 7.94 18.79 -4.10
C ARG A 166 7.88 19.59 -2.79
N LYS A 167 7.28 20.78 -2.85
CA LYS A 167 6.82 21.58 -1.70
C LYS A 167 5.39 21.22 -1.33
#